data_AF-J0YPT4-F1
#
_entry.id   AF-J0YPT4-F1
#
_cell.length_a   1.000
_cell.length_b   1.000
_cell.length_c   1.000
_cell.angle_alpha   90.00
_cell.angle_beta   90.00
_cell.angle_gamma   90.00
#
_symmetry.space_group_name_H-M   'P 1'
#
loop_
_entity.id
_entity.type
_entity.pdbx_description
1 polymer ?
#
loop_
_entity_poly.entity_id
_entity_poly.type
_entity_poly.pdbx_seq_one_letter_code
_entity_poly.pdbx_strand_id
1 'polypeptide(L)' 'MFDEGRLIDNQGYTVDFRNTLLIMISNLGAEFLTTLPEGQTTDQAKNDVMNVVKAAFRPEFLNRID' A
#
# COMPACT_ATOMS: atom_id res chain seq x y z
N MET A 1 -4.59 -6.14 -14.96
CA MET A 1 -4.73 -7.51 -14.40
C MET A 1 -5.56 -7.56 -13.13
N PHE A 2 -5.62 -6.49 -12.32
CA PHE A 2 -6.49 -6.43 -11.12
C PHE A 2 -7.89 -5.81 -11.34
N ASP A 3 -8.28 -5.42 -12.57
CA ASP A 3 -9.52 -4.65 -12.80
C ASP A 3 -10.82 -5.43 -12.55
N GLU A 4 -10.82 -6.75 -12.69
CA GLU A 4 -12.05 -7.56 -12.51
C GLU A 4 -12.01 -8.47 -11.27
N GLY A 5 -11.03 -8.25 -10.38
CA GLY A 5 -10.80 -9.13 -9.24
C GLY A 5 -10.39 -10.55 -9.65
N ARG A 6 -9.87 -10.77 -10.87
CA ARG A 6 -9.41 -12.08 -11.35
C ARG A 6 -7.92 -12.05 -11.69
N LEU A 7 -7.17 -13.02 -11.18
CA LEU A 7 -5.75 -13.19 -11.46
C LEU A 7 -5.51 -14.58 -12.02
N ILE A 8 -4.75 -14.68 -13.11
CA ILE A 8 -4.27 -15.96 -13.62
C ILE A 8 -2.88 -16.21 -13.04
N ASP A 9 -2.68 -17.35 -12.39
CA ASP A 9 -1.37 -17.74 -11.86
C ASP A 9 -0.44 -18.30 -12.97
N ASN A 10 0.79 -18.67 -12.61
CA ASN A 10 1.75 -19.21 -13.57
C ASN A 10 1.42 -20.63 -14.09
N GLN A 11 0.42 -21.30 -13.53
CA GLN A 11 -0.08 -22.61 -13.95
C GLN A 11 -1.34 -22.50 -14.81
N GLY A 12 -1.88 -21.28 -15.00
CA GLY A 12 -3.07 -21.01 -15.80
C GLY A 12 -4.37 -21.07 -15.01
N TYR A 13 -4.32 -21.22 -13.68
CA TYR A 13 -5.53 -21.19 -12.85
C TYR A 13 -6.02 -19.76 -12.66
N THR A 14 -7.32 -19.56 -12.83
CA THR A 14 -7.97 -18.27 -12.53
C THR A 14 -8.40 -18.23 -11.07
N VAL A 15 -7.87 -17.26 -10.33
CA VAL A 15 -8.20 -16.97 -8.93
C VAL A 15 -9.10 -15.74 -8.89
N ASP A 16 -10.18 -15.80 -8.11
CA ASP A 16 -11.14 -14.72 -7.92
C ASP A 16 -11.00 -14.08 -6.52
N PHE A 17 -10.80 -12.77 -6.50
CA PHE A 17 -10.56 -11.93 -5.32
C PHE A 17 -11.75 -11.03 -4.98
N ARG A 18 -12.90 -11.17 -5.66
CA ARG A 18 -14.09 -10.30 -5.42
C ARG A 18 -14.64 -10.36 -3.99
N ASN A 19 -14.32 -11.43 -3.25
CA ASN A 19 -14.71 -11.63 -1.85
C ASN A 19 -13.49 -11.74 -0.92
N THR A 20 -12.44 -10.95 -1.19
CA THR A 20 -11.18 -10.98 -0.45
C THR A 20 -10.79 -9.59 0.02
N LEU A 21 -10.37 -9.47 1.29
CA LEU A 21 -9.72 -8.27 1.81
C LEU A 21 -8.22 -8.39 1.58
N LEU A 22 -7.68 -7.55 0.70
CA LEU A 22 -6.24 -7.45 0.49
C LEU A 22 -5.64 -6.45 1.48
N ILE A 23 -4.78 -6.91 2.38
CA ILE A 23 -4.01 -6.06 3.29
C ILE A 23 -2.55 -6.09 2.81
N MET A 24 -1.99 -4.91 2.54
CA MET A 24 -0.58 -4.76 2.19
C MET A 24 0.16 -4.03 3.30
N ILE A 25 1.35 -4.51 3.63
CA ILE A 25 2.20 -3.96 4.68
C ILE A 25 3.55 -3.63 4.07
N SER A 26 4.08 -2.46 4.38
CA SER A 26 5.40 -2.01 3.93
C SER A 26 6.12 -1.31 5.07
N ASN A 27 7.44 -1.40 5.08
CA ASN A 27 8.32 -0.63 5.94
C ASN A 27 8.71 0.74 5.35
N LEU A 28 8.12 1.11 4.21
CA LEU A 28 8.44 2.37 3.52
C LEU A 28 8.06 3.59 4.36
N GLY A 29 9.00 4.53 4.52
CA GLY A 29 8.80 5.72 5.33
C GLY A 29 8.79 5.46 6.84
N ALA A 30 9.12 4.24 7.28
CA ALA A 30 9.20 3.92 8.71
C ALA A 30 10.19 4.83 9.46
N GLU A 31 11.21 5.36 8.78
CA GLU A 31 12.15 6.31 9.34
C GLU A 31 11.45 7.55 9.92
N PHE A 32 10.41 8.07 9.26
CA PHE A 32 9.66 9.25 9.72
C PHE A 32 8.91 8.99 11.01
N LEU A 33 8.48 7.74 11.24
CA LEU A 33 7.86 7.35 12.51
C LEU A 33 8.90 7.23 13.62
N THR A 34 10.12 6.78 13.31
CA THR A 34 11.19 6.60 14.31
C THR A 34 11.85 7.91 14.73
N THR A 35 11.78 8.95 13.90
CA THR A 35 12.38 10.27 14.19
C THR A 35 11.43 11.24 14.89
N LEU A 36 10.17 10.83 15.16
CA LEU A 36 9.22 11.68 15.88
C LEU A 36 9.69 11.92 17.32
N PRO A 37 9.76 13.19 17.76
CA PRO A 37 9.98 13.52 19.16
C PRO A 37 8.93 12.88 20.08
N GLU A 38 9.35 12.52 21.29
CA GLU A 38 8.43 11.99 22.30
C GLU A 38 7.26 12.96 22.55
N GLY A 39 6.04 12.42 22.63
CA GLY A 39 4.82 13.19 22.84
C GLY A 39 4.20 13.78 21.57
N GLN A 40 4.82 13.61 20.39
CA GLN A 40 4.17 13.94 19.11
C GLN A 40 3.30 12.80 18.58
N THR A 41 2.29 13.15 17.77
CA THR A 41 1.37 12.18 17.18
C THR A 41 1.91 11.66 15.86
N THR A 42 1.57 10.41 15.54
CA THR A 42 1.93 9.77 14.26
C THR A 42 1.32 10.47 13.04
N ASP A 43 0.24 11.25 13.24
CA ASP A 43 -0.36 12.08 12.18
C ASP A 43 0.64 13.07 11.57
N GLN A 44 1.64 13.52 12.34
CA GLN A 44 2.66 14.45 11.86
C GLN A 44 3.60 13.79 10.83
N ALA A 45 3.88 12.50 10.99
CA ALA A 45 4.67 11.72 10.02
C ALA A 45 3.83 11.17 8.85
N LYS A 46 2.49 11.16 8.97
CA LYS A 46 1.59 10.56 7.97
C LYS A 46 1.81 11.13 6.57
N ASN A 47 1.95 12.45 6.44
CA ASN A 47 2.17 13.08 5.14
C ASN A 47 3.51 12.69 4.53
N ASP A 48 4.56 12.63 5.34
CA ASP A 48 5.90 12.25 4.88
C ASP A 48 5.95 10.78 4.44
N VAL A 49 5.37 9.87 5.24
CA VAL A 49 5.18 8.47 4.86
C VAL A 49 4.41 8.35 3.55
N MET A 50 3.29 9.08 3.41
CA MET A 50 2.49 9.06 2.18
C MET A 50 3.22 9.66 0.97
N ASN A 51 4.13 10.60 1.17
CA ASN A 51 4.96 11.13 0.09
C ASN A 51 5.95 10.07 -0.41
N VAL A 52 6.58 9.30 0.49
CA VAL A 52 7.46 8.20 0.08
C VAL A 52 6.66 7.10 -0.63
N VAL A 53 5.47 6.75 -0.11
CA VAL A 53 4.57 5.79 -0.78
C VAL A 53 4.21 6.23 -2.19
N LYS A 54 3.85 7.51 -2.38
CA LYS A 54 3.57 8.09 -3.70
C LYS A 54 4.77 8.12 -4.64
N ALA A 55 5.98 8.24 -4.10
CA ALA A 55 7.21 8.21 -4.89
C ALA A 55 7.61 6.77 -5.30
N ALA A 56 7.37 5.80 -4.42
CA ALA A 56 7.76 4.40 -4.65
C ALA A 56 6.77 3.64 -5.54
N PHE A 57 5.48 3.98 -5.49
CA PHE A 57 4.44 3.30 -6.25
C PHE A 57 3.86 4.19 -7.35
N ARG A 58 3.53 3.57 -8.47
CA ARG A 58 2.84 4.26 -9.56
C ARG A 58 1.45 4.73 -9.12
N PRO A 59 0.97 5.90 -9.60
CA PRO A 59 -0.38 6.38 -9.28
C PRO A 59 -1.48 5.37 -9.60
N GLU A 60 -1.34 4.62 -10.70
CA GLU A 60 -2.34 3.61 -11.10
C GLU A 60 -2.45 2.43 -10.14
N PHE A 61 -1.39 2.14 -9.37
CA PHE A 61 -1.42 1.13 -8.31
C PHE A 61 -2.11 1.69 -7.06
N LEU A 62 -1.77 2.90 -6.65
CA LEU A 62 -2.37 3.53 -5.46
C LEU A 62 -3.88 3.75 -5.61
N ASN A 63 -4.33 4.17 -6.79
CA ASN A 63 -5.75 4.35 -7.10
C ASN A 63 -6.58 3.05 -7.06
N ARG A 64 -5.95 1.88 -6.94
CA ARG A 64 -6.62 0.57 -6.87
C ARG A 64 -6.71 0.01 -5.44
N ILE A 65 -6.10 0.69 -4.48
CA ILE A 65 -5.96 0.24 -3.09
C ILE A 65 -6.78 1.14 -2.15
N ASP A 66 -7.15 2.33 -2.63
CA ASP A 66 -8.06 3.27 -1.96
C ASP A 66 -9.49 2.72 -1.87
#